data_AF-A0A930Y5K7-F1
#
_entry.id   AF-A0A930Y5K7-F1
#
_cell.length_a   1.000
_cell.length_b   1.000
_cell.length_c   1.000
_cell.angle_alpha   90.00
_cell.angle_beta   90.00
_cell.angle_gamma   90.00
#
_symmetry.space_group_name_H-M   'P 1'
#
loop_
_entity.id
_entity.type
_entity.pdbx_description
1 polymer ?
#
loop_
_entity_poly.entity_id
_entity_poly.type
_entity_poly.pdbx_seq_one_letter_code
_entity_poly.pdbx_strand_id
1 'polypeptide(L)'
;MVKSFIDTDLLQDPQNYRSFSRMWRMGYRYDAKISAIIIAVPFIIGSVLIAFSLYPATISFFSFYIFLISLLFTGINIGNYFYFKTYKSYYNIFMFGIVEDDTKAVLNNIWEDYPIIKLLVLTILAAIFPTSIFIYILSQRPLVIENYSTLITITFGLISLIYLAYAARGYFFTHPLAKMHAQVSSLSIINQMVPNGIIAMKWAFEDRKRDIQFSAVDKNRVQN
;
A
#
# COMPACT_ATOMS: atom_id res chain seq x y z
N MET A 1 4.18 13.84 -5.98
CA MET A 1 2.98 14.21 -5.20
C MET A 1 3.19 15.49 -4.39
N VAL A 2 4.16 15.57 -3.48
CA VAL A 2 4.39 16.78 -2.64
C VAL A 2 4.62 18.06 -3.46
N LYS A 3 5.66 18.08 -4.31
CA LYS A 3 5.98 19.26 -5.15
C LYS A 3 4.93 19.62 -6.20
N SER A 4 4.01 18.70 -6.52
CA SER A 4 3.01 18.92 -7.56
C SER A 4 1.68 19.44 -7.03
N PHE A 5 1.43 19.35 -5.71
CA PHE A 5 0.13 19.68 -5.12
C PHE A 5 0.21 20.61 -3.90
N ILE A 6 1.41 20.95 -3.43
CA ILE A 6 1.60 21.94 -2.36
C ILE A 6 2.27 23.17 -2.95
N ASP A 7 1.74 24.34 -2.61
CA ASP A 7 2.29 25.63 -3.01
C ASP A 7 3.72 25.80 -2.50
N THR A 8 4.58 26.39 -3.34
CA THR A 8 5.99 26.60 -3.01
C THR A 8 6.19 27.44 -1.75
N ASP A 9 5.25 28.33 -1.45
CA ASP A 9 5.30 29.20 -0.27
C ASP A 9 5.11 28.39 1.01
N LEU A 10 4.22 27.39 0.99
CA LEU A 10 4.00 26.48 2.12
C LEU A 10 5.21 25.57 2.37
N LEU A 11 5.95 25.20 1.31
CA LEU A 11 7.16 24.39 1.40
C LEU A 11 8.34 25.16 1.98
N GLN A 12 8.42 26.47 1.72
CA GLN A 12 9.51 27.33 2.17
C GLN A 12 9.29 27.94 3.56
N ASP A 13 8.06 27.89 4.08
CA ASP A 13 7.73 28.35 5.44
C ASP A 13 8.49 27.53 6.51
N PRO A 14 9.37 28.16 7.31
CA PRO A 14 10.10 27.50 8.39
C PRO A 14 9.21 26.81 9.43
N GLN A 15 7.98 27.29 9.65
CA GLN A 15 7.03 26.67 10.58
C GLN A 15 6.57 25.29 10.10
N ASN A 16 6.48 25.10 8.77
CA ASN A 16 5.99 23.88 8.16
C ASN A 16 7.06 22.79 7.99
N TYR A 17 8.35 23.11 8.10
CA TYR A 17 9.43 22.13 7.96
C TYR A 17 9.28 20.94 8.91
N ARG A 18 8.91 21.19 10.17
CA ARG A 18 8.64 20.13 11.16
C ARG A 18 7.42 19.28 10.79
N SER A 19 6.42 19.86 10.14
CA SER A 19 5.23 19.16 9.66
C SER A 19 5.58 18.23 8.50
N PHE A 20 6.35 18.71 7.51
CA PHE A 20 6.82 17.88 6.40
C PHE A 20 7.75 16.76 6.85
N SER A 21 8.66 17.03 7.78
CA SER A 21 9.53 16.00 8.34
C SER A 21 8.73 14.89 9.04
N ARG A 22 7.67 15.25 9.78
CA ARG A 22 6.74 14.29 10.38
C ARG A 22 5.95 13.51 9.33
N MET A 23 5.46 14.19 8.29
CA MET A 23 4.76 13.57 7.16
C MET A 23 5.61 12.47 6.51
N TRP A 24 6.86 12.77 6.14
CA TRP A 24 7.76 11.79 5.54
C TRP A 24 8.04 10.60 6.46
N ARG A 25 8.37 10.84 7.73
CA ARG A 25 8.61 9.76 8.70
C ARG A 25 7.39 8.86 8.89
N MET A 26 6.19 9.43 8.95
CA MET A 26 4.97 8.63 9.08
C MET A 26 4.64 7.89 7.79
N GLY A 27 4.82 8.51 6.62
CA GLY A 27 4.65 7.86 5.32
C GLY A 27 5.54 6.62 5.21
N TYR A 28 6.84 6.74 5.51
CA TYR A 28 7.76 5.61 5.49
C TYR A 28 7.35 4.47 6.44
N ARG A 29 6.72 4.79 7.58
CA ARG A 29 6.21 3.75 8.50
C ARG A 29 5.01 3.03 7.94
N TYR A 30 4.09 3.74 7.26
CA TYR A 30 2.98 3.09 6.56
C TYR A 30 3.48 2.22 5.40
N ASP A 31 4.48 2.69 4.66
CA ASP A 31 5.12 1.93 3.58
C ASP A 31 5.80 0.67 4.11
N ALA A 32 6.58 0.79 5.18
CA ALA A 32 7.23 -0.35 5.84
C ALA A 32 6.21 -1.38 6.35
N LYS A 33 5.11 -0.91 6.96
CA LYS A 33 4.02 -1.77 7.42
C LYS A 33 3.39 -2.56 6.28
N ILE A 34 3.04 -1.92 5.18
CA ILE A 34 2.44 -2.60 4.03
C ILE A 34 3.44 -3.57 3.41
N SER A 35 4.69 -3.14 3.24
CA SER A 35 5.75 -3.98 2.69
C SER A 35 5.96 -5.24 3.52
N ALA A 36 5.96 -5.11 4.85
CA ALA A 36 6.07 -6.25 5.75
C ALA A 36 4.89 -7.22 5.63
N ILE A 37 3.66 -6.72 5.54
CA ILE A 37 2.46 -7.55 5.35
C ILE A 37 2.51 -8.29 4.00
N ILE A 38 2.89 -7.58 2.93
CA ILE A 38 3.02 -8.15 1.58
C ILE A 38 4.15 -9.19 1.55
N ILE A 39 5.24 -9.03 2.28
CA ILE A 39 6.37 -9.96 2.26
C ILE A 39 6.16 -11.17 3.19
N ALA A 40 5.41 -11.02 4.29
CA ALA A 40 5.27 -12.05 5.31
C ALA A 40 4.71 -13.38 4.77
N VAL A 41 3.60 -13.32 4.02
CA VAL A 41 2.95 -14.52 3.47
C VAL A 41 3.85 -15.25 2.45
N PRO A 42 4.38 -14.60 1.40
CA PRO A 42 5.24 -15.28 0.44
C PRO A 42 6.56 -15.74 1.08
N PHE A 43 7.07 -15.08 2.13
CA PHE A 43 8.24 -15.54 2.87
C PHE A 43 8.01 -16.92 3.51
N ILE A 44 6.85 -17.13 4.14
CA ILE A 44 6.50 -18.43 4.74
C ILE A 44 6.34 -19.49 3.65
N ILE A 45 5.58 -19.20 2.59
CA ILE A 45 5.36 -20.13 1.48
C ILE A 45 6.69 -20.50 0.80
N GLY A 46 7.53 -19.51 0.52
CA GLY A 46 8.85 -19.70 -0.07
C GLY A 46 9.77 -20.56 0.79
N SER A 47 9.76 -20.35 2.10
CA SER A 47 10.54 -21.15 3.04
C SER A 47 10.11 -22.62 3.00
N VAL A 48 8.80 -22.90 2.94
CA VAL A 48 8.26 -24.26 2.82
C VAL A 48 8.63 -24.90 1.48
N LEU A 49 8.45 -24.20 0.36
CA LEU A 49 8.76 -24.74 -0.97
C LEU A 49 10.25 -25.07 -1.12
N ILE A 50 11.13 -24.21 -0.59
CA ILE A 50 12.57 -24.44 -0.58
C ILE A 50 12.93 -25.63 0.33
N ALA A 51 12.29 -25.79 1.49
CA ALA A 51 12.52 -26.93 2.37
C ALA A 51 12.18 -28.28 1.71
N PHE A 52 11.19 -28.31 0.81
CA PHE A 52 10.85 -29.49 0.00
C PHE A 52 11.61 -29.58 -1.33
N SER A 53 12.62 -28.74 -1.56
CA SER A 53 13.42 -28.70 -2.79
C SER A 53 12.60 -28.44 -4.07
N LEU A 54 11.46 -27.75 -3.96
CA LEU A 54 10.55 -27.43 -5.07
C LEU A 54 10.98 -26.16 -5.82
N TYR A 55 12.24 -26.06 -6.23
CA TYR A 55 12.81 -24.83 -6.79
C TYR A 55 12.07 -24.25 -8.01
N PRO A 56 11.64 -25.04 -9.01
CA PRO A 56 10.88 -24.50 -10.15
C PRO A 56 9.53 -23.92 -9.72
N ALA A 57 8.87 -24.56 -8.75
CA ALA A 57 7.61 -24.07 -8.19
C ALA A 57 7.82 -22.76 -7.42
N THR A 58 8.91 -22.64 -6.65
CA THR A 58 9.30 -21.39 -5.98
C THR A 58 9.48 -20.25 -6.98
N ILE A 59 10.25 -20.47 -8.06
CA ILE A 59 10.50 -19.44 -9.07
C ILE A 59 9.20 -19.01 -9.75
N SER A 60 8.36 -19.97 -10.15
CA SER A 60 7.06 -19.69 -10.78
C SER A 60 6.14 -18.91 -9.84
N PHE A 61 6.00 -19.36 -8.58
CA PHE A 61 5.18 -18.71 -7.57
C PHE A 61 5.63 -17.27 -7.32
N PHE A 62 6.92 -17.03 -7.04
CA PHE A 62 7.41 -15.69 -6.76
C PHE A 62 7.38 -14.78 -7.99
N SER A 63 7.62 -15.31 -9.19
CA SER A 63 7.51 -14.51 -10.42
C SER A 63 6.09 -14.02 -10.63
N PHE A 64 5.10 -14.92 -10.50
CA PHE A 64 3.69 -14.54 -10.56
C PHE A 64 3.30 -13.57 -9.45
N TYR A 65 3.77 -13.83 -8.23
CA TYR A 65 3.50 -12.98 -7.07
C TYR A 65 4.05 -11.56 -7.25
N ILE A 66 5.32 -11.42 -7.64
CA ILE A 66 5.98 -10.13 -7.90
C ILE A 66 5.23 -9.39 -9.00
N PHE A 67 4.90 -10.08 -10.11
CA PHE A 67 4.13 -9.48 -11.19
C PHE A 67 2.79 -8.95 -10.70
N LEU A 68 2.00 -9.78 -10.02
CA LEU A 68 0.66 -9.40 -9.54
C LEU A 68 0.73 -8.25 -8.53
N ILE A 69 1.64 -8.33 -7.56
CA ILE A 69 1.79 -7.27 -6.56
C ILE A 69 2.28 -5.98 -7.21
N SER A 70 3.27 -6.01 -8.09
CA SER A 70 3.75 -4.80 -8.79
C SER A 70 2.68 -4.19 -9.69
N LEU A 71 1.85 -5.02 -10.33
CA LEU A 71 0.71 -4.58 -11.14
C LEU A 71 -0.32 -3.84 -10.27
N LEU A 72 -0.77 -4.48 -9.18
CA LEU A 72 -1.75 -3.90 -8.25
C LEU A 72 -1.21 -2.66 -7.55
N PHE A 73 0.03 -2.72 -7.06
CA PHE A 73 0.68 -1.62 -6.34
C PHE A 73 0.81 -0.39 -7.24
N THR A 74 1.29 -0.58 -8.47
CA THR A 74 1.43 0.51 -9.45
C THR A 74 0.06 1.07 -9.83
N GLY A 75 -0.90 0.21 -10.17
CA GLY A 75 -2.24 0.63 -10.57
C GLY A 75 -2.96 1.43 -9.48
N ILE A 76 -2.90 0.96 -8.23
CA ILE A 76 -3.50 1.65 -7.08
C ILE A 76 -2.86 3.01 -6.85
N ASN A 77 -1.53 3.13 -6.94
CA ASN A 77 -0.84 4.40 -6.72
C ASN A 77 -1.04 5.40 -7.86
N ILE A 78 -1.08 4.94 -9.12
CA ILE A 78 -1.44 5.78 -10.27
C ILE A 78 -2.87 6.30 -10.08
N GLY A 79 -3.81 5.44 -9.76
CA GLY A 79 -5.18 5.87 -9.50
C GLY A 79 -5.25 6.86 -8.32
N ASN A 80 -4.49 6.63 -7.25
CA ASN A 80 -4.47 7.52 -6.09
C ASN A 80 -3.91 8.89 -6.47
N TYR A 81 -2.92 8.95 -7.36
CA TYR A 81 -2.41 10.21 -7.88
C TYR A 81 -3.49 11.01 -8.64
N PHE A 82 -4.27 10.36 -9.50
CA PHE A 82 -5.35 11.03 -10.23
C PHE A 82 -6.53 11.39 -9.32
N TYR A 83 -6.88 10.53 -8.38
CA TYR A 83 -7.87 10.84 -7.35
C TYR A 83 -7.45 12.07 -6.54
N PHE A 84 -6.18 12.14 -6.13
CA PHE A 84 -5.64 13.30 -5.44
C PHE A 84 -5.63 14.56 -6.32
N LYS A 85 -5.39 14.42 -7.63
CA LYS A 85 -5.45 15.53 -8.58
C LYS A 85 -6.83 16.18 -8.59
N THR A 86 -7.88 15.37 -8.58
CA THR A 86 -9.29 15.80 -8.68
C THR A 86 -9.86 16.25 -7.33
N TYR A 87 -9.67 15.44 -6.29
CA TYR A 87 -10.36 15.62 -4.99
C TYR A 87 -9.47 16.19 -3.88
N LYS A 88 -8.16 16.41 -4.14
CA LYS A 88 -7.17 16.90 -3.15
C LYS A 88 -7.14 16.07 -1.85
N SER A 89 -7.50 14.80 -1.96
CA SER A 89 -7.57 13.84 -0.86
C SER A 89 -7.05 12.49 -1.34
N TYR A 90 -6.57 11.66 -0.42
CA TYR A 90 -6.31 10.25 -0.72
C TYR A 90 -7.62 9.47 -0.84
N TYR A 91 -7.57 8.24 -1.34
CA TYR A 91 -8.77 7.39 -1.43
C TYR A 91 -9.55 7.30 -0.11
N ASN A 92 -10.81 7.70 -0.14
CA ASN A 92 -11.70 7.72 1.01
C ASN A 92 -13.07 7.15 0.61
N ILE A 93 -14.01 7.12 1.56
CA ILE A 93 -15.34 6.52 1.34
C ILE A 93 -16.10 7.12 0.15
N PHE A 94 -15.86 8.39 -0.19
CA PHE A 94 -16.50 9.07 -1.32
C PHE A 94 -16.21 8.43 -2.68
N MET A 95 -15.11 7.68 -2.80
CA MET A 95 -14.80 6.91 -4.00
C MET A 95 -15.94 5.95 -4.37
N PHE A 96 -16.69 5.44 -3.39
CA PHE A 96 -17.80 4.51 -3.64
C PHE A 96 -19.09 5.20 -4.07
N GLY A 97 -19.36 6.42 -3.58
CA GLY A 97 -20.51 7.22 -4.05
C GLY A 97 -20.43 7.55 -5.53
N ILE A 98 -19.21 7.78 -6.05
CA ILE A 98 -18.95 7.95 -7.49
C ILE A 98 -19.38 6.71 -8.29
N VAL A 99 -19.20 5.52 -7.72
CA VAL A 99 -19.54 4.25 -8.35
C VAL A 99 -21.04 3.99 -8.26
N GLU A 100 -21.74 4.55 -7.28
CA GLU A 100 -23.14 4.24 -6.98
C GLU A 100 -24.14 5.18 -7.67
N ASP A 101 -23.87 6.50 -7.72
CA ASP A 101 -24.87 7.47 -8.18
C ASP A 101 -24.68 7.94 -9.64
N ASP A 102 -23.44 8.04 -10.15
CA ASP A 102 -23.14 8.64 -11.47
C ASP A 102 -22.00 7.91 -12.24
N THR A 103 -21.94 6.58 -12.13
CA THR A 103 -20.81 5.77 -12.63
C THR A 103 -20.52 6.02 -14.10
N LYS A 104 -21.54 6.08 -14.96
CA LYS A 104 -21.36 6.21 -16.42
C LYS A 104 -20.79 7.56 -16.82
N ALA A 105 -21.34 8.65 -16.26
CA ALA A 105 -20.87 10.00 -16.56
C ALA A 105 -19.45 10.21 -16.06
N VAL A 106 -19.14 9.72 -14.86
CA VAL A 106 -17.79 9.83 -14.30
C VAL A 106 -16.78 8.96 -15.05
N LEU A 107 -17.13 7.74 -15.45
CA LEU A 107 -16.23 6.92 -16.30
C LEU A 107 -15.96 7.56 -17.65
N ASN A 108 -16.97 8.17 -18.29
CA ASN A 108 -16.78 8.89 -19.55
C ASN A 108 -15.82 10.08 -19.38
N ASN A 109 -16.03 10.90 -18.35
CA ASN A 109 -15.12 12.00 -18.05
C ASN A 109 -13.70 11.49 -17.75
N ILE A 110 -13.55 10.39 -17.01
CA ILE A 110 -12.24 9.79 -16.74
C ILE A 110 -11.58 9.30 -18.03
N TRP A 111 -12.35 8.72 -18.96
CA TRP A 111 -11.86 8.24 -20.24
C TRP A 111 -11.41 9.39 -21.17
N GLU A 112 -12.11 10.52 -21.14
CA GLU A 112 -11.78 11.70 -21.94
C GLU A 112 -10.62 12.52 -21.32
N ASP A 113 -10.63 12.72 -20.00
CA ASP A 113 -9.69 13.61 -19.30
C ASP A 113 -8.34 12.95 -19.00
N TYR A 114 -8.28 11.60 -18.96
CA TYR A 114 -7.07 10.87 -18.58
C TYR A 114 -6.63 9.86 -19.65
N PRO A 115 -5.31 9.73 -19.88
CA PRO A 115 -4.78 8.81 -20.88
C PRO A 115 -4.76 7.36 -20.36
N ILE A 116 -5.93 6.77 -20.11
CA ILE A 116 -6.09 5.46 -19.45
C ILE A 116 -5.27 4.36 -20.14
N ILE A 117 -5.28 4.31 -21.49
CA ILE A 117 -4.52 3.31 -22.25
C ILE A 117 -3.02 3.42 -21.96
N LYS A 118 -2.47 4.65 -21.92
CA LYS A 118 -1.05 4.87 -21.60
C LYS A 118 -0.74 4.47 -20.17
N LEU A 119 -1.65 4.75 -19.24
CA LEU A 119 -1.50 4.38 -17.83
C LEU A 119 -1.57 2.86 -17.62
N LEU A 120 -2.44 2.16 -18.34
CA LEU A 120 -2.51 0.69 -18.32
C LEU A 120 -1.22 0.06 -18.84
N VAL A 121 -0.73 0.53 -19.99
CA VAL A 121 0.55 0.07 -20.54
C VAL A 121 1.69 0.34 -19.56
N LEU A 122 1.76 1.54 -18.98
CA LEU A 122 2.78 1.87 -17.97
C LEU A 122 2.70 0.96 -16.75
N THR A 123 1.49 0.64 -16.27
CA THR A 123 1.25 -0.25 -15.13
C THR A 123 1.75 -1.66 -15.42
N ILE A 124 1.47 -2.18 -16.61
CA ILE A 124 1.92 -3.51 -17.04
C ILE A 124 3.45 -3.54 -17.18
N LEU A 125 4.05 -2.54 -17.84
CA LEU A 125 5.50 -2.46 -18.00
C LEU A 125 6.23 -2.35 -16.65
N ALA A 126 5.68 -1.55 -15.73
CA ALA A 126 6.20 -1.43 -14.37
C ALA A 126 6.10 -2.74 -13.56
N ALA A 127 5.16 -3.63 -13.89
CA ALA A 127 5.05 -4.96 -13.29
C ALA A 127 5.99 -5.99 -13.93
N ILE A 128 6.19 -5.90 -15.26
CA ILE A 128 7.10 -6.78 -16.00
C ILE A 128 8.55 -6.54 -15.58
N PHE A 129 8.95 -5.28 -15.37
CA PHE A 129 10.33 -4.91 -15.05
C PHE A 129 10.93 -5.67 -13.82
N PRO A 130 10.35 -5.58 -12.61
CA PRO A 130 10.88 -6.30 -11.44
C PRO A 130 10.77 -7.81 -11.59
N THR A 131 9.72 -8.31 -12.25
CA THR A 131 9.52 -9.74 -12.51
C THR A 131 10.63 -10.29 -13.42
N SER A 132 10.98 -9.54 -14.47
CA SER A 132 12.02 -9.93 -15.42
C SER A 132 13.39 -9.93 -14.77
N ILE A 133 13.68 -8.94 -13.92
CA ILE A 133 14.92 -8.90 -13.12
C ILE A 133 14.99 -10.09 -12.17
N PHE A 134 13.90 -10.42 -11.49
CA PHE A 134 13.84 -11.56 -10.58
C PHE A 134 14.15 -12.88 -11.30
N ILE A 135 13.47 -13.15 -12.41
CA ILE A 135 13.71 -14.35 -13.23
C ILE A 135 15.15 -14.37 -13.76
N TYR A 136 15.65 -13.23 -14.25
CA TYR A 136 17.02 -13.13 -14.75
C TYR A 136 18.04 -13.49 -13.66
N ILE A 137 17.95 -12.89 -12.47
CA ILE A 137 18.86 -13.16 -11.35
C ILE A 137 18.85 -14.65 -10.99
N LEU A 138 17.67 -15.26 -10.89
CA LEU A 138 17.50 -16.67 -10.54
C LEU A 138 17.99 -17.63 -11.63
N SER A 139 17.89 -17.24 -12.90
CA SER A 139 18.45 -18.02 -14.01
C SER A 139 19.98 -18.07 -13.97
N GLN A 140 20.62 -16.99 -13.49
CA GLN A 140 22.08 -16.88 -13.39
C GLN A 140 22.63 -17.48 -12.10
N ARG A 141 21.84 -17.42 -11.02
CA ARG A 141 22.16 -17.95 -9.69
C ARG A 141 21.00 -18.79 -9.18
N PRO A 142 20.96 -20.10 -9.50
CA PRO A 142 19.92 -20.96 -8.97
C PRO A 142 19.96 -20.93 -7.44
N LEU A 143 18.80 -21.15 -6.82
CA LEU A 143 18.65 -21.24 -5.36
C LEU A 143 19.38 -22.49 -4.87
N VAL A 144 20.71 -22.41 -4.74
CA VAL A 144 21.51 -23.47 -4.14
C VAL A 144 21.48 -23.23 -2.63
N ILE A 145 20.87 -24.15 -1.89
CA ILE A 145 21.03 -24.20 -0.45
C ILE A 145 22.45 -24.69 -0.21
N GLU A 146 23.37 -23.78 0.06
CA GLU A 146 24.67 -24.18 0.61
C GLU A 146 24.44 -24.85 1.97
N ASN A 147 25.31 -25.79 2.34
CA ASN A 147 25.23 -26.57 3.59
C ASN A 147 25.50 -25.68 4.83
N TYR A 148 24.65 -24.70 5.06
CA TYR A 148 24.59 -23.98 6.32
C TYR A 148 23.96 -24.89 7.38
N SER A 149 24.44 -24.76 8.62
CA SER A 149 23.86 -25.48 9.76
C SER A 149 22.36 -25.18 9.85
N THR A 150 21.54 -26.23 9.97
CA THR A 150 20.07 -26.13 10.11
C THR A 150 19.67 -25.13 11.21
N LEU A 151 20.47 -25.06 12.29
CA LEU A 151 20.25 -24.13 13.40
C LEU A 151 20.37 -22.67 12.95
N ILE A 152 21.35 -22.35 12.10
CA ILE A 152 21.56 -21.00 11.56
C ILE A 152 20.36 -20.60 10.70
N THR A 153 19.93 -21.47 9.78
CA THR A 153 18.79 -21.21 8.89
C THR A 153 17.49 -20.99 9.67
N ILE A 154 17.22 -21.83 10.68
CA ILE A 154 16.04 -21.67 11.55
C ILE A 154 16.13 -20.36 12.34
N THR A 155 17.30 -20.05 12.91
CA THR A 155 17.50 -18.82 13.71
C THR A 155 17.28 -17.57 12.86
N PHE A 156 17.88 -17.49 11.67
CA PHE A 156 17.65 -16.38 10.75
C PHE A 156 16.19 -16.29 10.31
N GLY A 157 15.55 -17.43 9.98
CA GLY A 157 14.13 -17.46 9.62
C GLY A 157 13.23 -16.91 10.73
N LEU A 158 13.46 -17.30 11.99
CA LEU A 158 12.72 -16.78 13.14
C LEU A 158 12.95 -15.29 13.36
N ILE A 159 14.21 -14.82 13.27
CA ILE A 159 14.53 -13.39 13.39
C ILE A 159 13.84 -12.58 12.29
N SER A 160 13.84 -13.07 11.04
CA SER A 160 13.13 -12.43 9.93
C SER A 160 11.62 -12.37 10.17
N LEU A 161 11.01 -13.44 10.69
CA LEU A 161 9.58 -13.44 11.05
C LEU A 161 9.25 -12.44 12.16
N ILE A 162 10.09 -12.37 13.21
CA ILE A 162 9.93 -11.39 14.29
C ILE A 162 10.02 -9.96 13.73
N TYR A 163 11.01 -9.70 12.86
CA TYR A 163 11.18 -8.40 12.23
C TYR A 163 9.98 -8.03 11.34
N LEU A 164 9.47 -8.96 10.54
CA LEU A 164 8.29 -8.75 9.69
C LEU A 164 7.03 -8.50 10.53
N ALA A 165 6.80 -9.29 11.59
CA ALA A 165 5.69 -9.08 12.51
C ALA A 165 5.77 -7.70 13.18
N TYR A 166 6.98 -7.30 13.57
CA TYR A 166 7.25 -6.00 14.14
C TYR A 166 6.95 -4.85 13.15
N ALA A 167 7.49 -4.94 11.93
CA ALA A 167 7.26 -3.95 10.88
C ALA A 167 5.77 -3.86 10.49
N ALA A 168 5.07 -4.98 10.42
CA ALA A 168 3.62 -5.04 10.15
C ALA A 168 2.77 -4.37 11.24
N ARG A 169 3.24 -4.36 12.49
CA ARG A 169 2.59 -3.64 13.59
C ARG A 169 2.81 -2.12 13.48
N GLY A 170 4.02 -1.72 13.07
CA GLY A 170 4.44 -0.33 12.85
C GLY A 170 4.80 0.47 14.11
N TYR A 171 4.48 -0.05 15.31
CA TYR A 171 4.84 0.54 16.61
C TYR A 171 5.22 -0.56 17.60
N PHE A 172 6.24 -0.29 18.44
CA PHE A 172 6.79 -1.23 19.43
C PHE A 172 5.87 -1.47 20.63
N PHE A 173 5.29 -0.41 21.20
CA PHE A 173 4.68 -0.47 22.55
C PHE A 173 3.24 0.04 22.63
N THR A 174 2.72 0.64 21.56
CA THR A 174 1.38 1.25 21.53
C THR A 174 0.43 0.49 20.62
N HIS A 175 -0.79 1.03 20.45
CA HIS A 175 -1.76 0.57 19.46
C HIS A 175 -1.13 0.44 18.07
N PRO A 176 -1.57 -0.54 17.27
CA PRO A 176 -1.07 -0.73 15.91
C PRO A 176 -1.27 0.55 15.09
N LEU A 177 -0.37 0.79 14.12
CA LEU A 177 -0.39 2.02 13.32
C LEU A 177 -1.77 2.23 12.64
N ALA A 178 -2.56 3.15 13.21
CA ALA A 178 -3.96 3.43 12.87
C ALA A 178 -4.11 4.67 11.97
N LYS A 179 -5.31 4.89 11.43
CA LYS A 179 -5.66 6.03 10.56
C LYS A 179 -5.41 7.39 11.24
N MET A 180 -5.65 7.48 12.56
CA MET A 180 -5.42 8.71 13.34
C MET A 180 -3.96 9.20 13.32
N HIS A 181 -2.98 8.32 13.12
CA HIS A 181 -1.57 8.71 13.07
C HIS A 181 -1.16 9.37 11.75
N ALA A 182 -2.06 9.40 10.75
CA ALA A 182 -1.87 10.17 9.53
C ALA A 182 -2.09 11.68 9.75
N GLN A 183 -2.70 12.09 10.87
CA GLN A 183 -2.88 13.50 11.24
C GLN A 183 -1.58 14.03 11.90
N VAL A 184 -0.68 14.56 11.08
CA VAL A 184 0.66 15.02 11.51
C VAL A 184 0.79 16.54 11.66
N SER A 185 -0.12 17.30 11.05
CA SER A 185 -0.11 18.77 10.97
C SER A 185 -1.52 19.34 11.11
N SER A 186 -1.62 20.65 11.38
CA SER A 186 -2.87 21.41 11.28
C SER A 186 -3.35 21.55 9.83
N LEU A 187 -2.41 21.56 8.88
CA LEU A 187 -2.72 21.65 7.46
C LEU A 187 -3.21 20.29 6.93
N SER A 188 -4.50 20.22 6.59
CA SER A 188 -5.14 19.00 6.08
C SER A 188 -4.38 18.42 4.87
N ILE A 189 -3.93 19.27 3.95
CA ILE A 189 -3.21 18.84 2.73
C ILE A 189 -1.95 18.02 3.05
N ILE A 190 -1.23 18.35 4.13
CA ILE A 190 -0.04 17.60 4.56
C ILE A 190 -0.43 16.22 5.08
N ASN A 191 -1.52 16.14 5.85
CA ASN A 191 -2.02 14.87 6.40
C ASN A 191 -2.53 13.94 5.30
N GLN A 192 -3.16 14.51 4.27
CA GLN A 192 -3.65 13.77 3.12
C GLN A 192 -2.52 13.14 2.28
N MET A 193 -1.28 13.62 2.43
CA MET A 193 -0.09 13.08 1.75
C MET A 193 0.65 12.01 2.54
N VAL A 194 0.29 11.77 3.81
CA VAL A 194 0.92 10.75 4.64
C VAL A 194 0.65 9.32 4.15
N PRO A 195 -0.62 8.91 3.89
CA PRO A 195 -0.89 7.54 3.47
C PRO A 195 -0.56 7.30 1.99
N ASN A 196 0.02 6.14 1.69
CA ASN A 196 0.10 5.65 0.31
C ASN A 196 -1.27 5.18 -0.21
N GLY A 197 -1.39 4.97 -1.53
CA GLY A 197 -2.67 4.59 -2.14
C GLY A 197 -3.25 3.28 -1.61
N ILE A 198 -2.41 2.34 -1.17
CA ILE A 198 -2.87 1.01 -0.71
C ILE A 198 -3.47 1.08 0.68
N ILE A 199 -2.82 1.77 1.62
CA ILE A 199 -3.39 1.93 2.96
C ILE A 199 -4.65 2.80 2.90
N ALA A 200 -4.64 3.83 2.04
CA ALA A 200 -5.78 4.67 1.77
C ALA A 200 -6.98 3.84 1.26
N MET A 201 -6.75 2.99 0.26
CA MET A 201 -7.77 2.07 -0.26
C MET A 201 -8.31 1.15 0.83
N LYS A 202 -7.42 0.54 1.64
CA LYS A 202 -7.83 -0.30 2.77
C LYS A 202 -8.74 0.46 3.74
N TRP A 203 -8.38 1.68 4.11
CA TRP A 203 -9.19 2.52 5.00
C TRP A 203 -10.53 2.89 4.40
N ALA A 204 -10.59 3.20 3.10
CA ALA A 204 -11.85 3.48 2.42
C ALA A 204 -12.81 2.29 2.51
N PHE A 205 -12.33 1.06 2.26
CA PHE A 205 -13.14 -0.15 2.43
C PHE A 205 -13.60 -0.37 3.87
N GLU A 206 -12.73 -0.13 4.85
CA GLU A 206 -13.09 -0.22 6.27
C GLU A 206 -14.14 0.82 6.67
N ASP A 207 -14.01 2.06 6.19
CA ASP A 207 -14.97 3.14 6.41
C ASP A 207 -16.34 2.76 5.82
N ARG A 208 -16.39 2.26 4.59
CA ARG A 208 -17.64 1.83 3.94
C ARG A 208 -18.32 0.70 4.70
N LYS A 209 -17.57 -0.29 5.19
CA LYS A 209 -18.15 -1.38 6.00
C LYS A 209 -18.78 -0.86 7.30
N ARG A 210 -18.21 0.17 7.91
CA ARG A 210 -18.78 0.81 9.11
C ARG A 210 -20.02 1.63 8.77
N ASP A 211 -20.02 2.31 7.62
CA ASP A 211 -21.13 3.17 7.20
C ASP A 211 -22.42 2.37 6.93
N ILE A 212 -22.29 1.21 6.27
CA ILE A 212 -23.42 0.29 6.01
C ILE A 212 -24.10 -0.22 7.30
N GLN A 213 -23.44 -0.14 8.46
CA GLN A 213 -23.95 -0.66 9.73
C GLN A 213 -24.81 0.36 10.52
N PHE A 214 -24.90 1.63 10.09
CA PHE A 214 -25.78 2.61 10.77
C PHE A 214 -27.25 2.40 10.37
N SER A 215 -27.93 1.46 11.03
CA SER A 215 -29.39 1.38 11.02
C SER A 215 -29.99 2.59 11.75
N ALA A 216 -31.07 3.16 11.20
CA ALA A 216 -31.76 4.30 11.79
C ALA A 216 -32.11 4.03 13.27
N VAL A 217 -31.68 4.92 14.17
CA VAL A 217 -32.09 4.86 15.58
C VAL A 217 -33.58 5.21 15.62
N ASP A 218 -34.39 4.26 16.09
CA ASP A 218 -35.82 4.48 16.31
C ASP A 218 -35.99 5.61 17.34
N LYS A 219 -36.64 6.71 16.93
CA LYS A 219 -36.82 7.92 17.75
C LYS A 219 -37.58 7.63 19.05
N ASN A 220 -38.30 6.51 19.12
CA ASN A 220 -39.04 6.09 20.31
C ASN A 220 -38.13 5.53 21.43
N ARG A 221 -36.84 5.26 21.17
CA ARG A 221 -35.89 4.76 22.18
C ARG A 221 -35.12 5.82 22.96
N VAL A 222 -35.26 7.11 22.59
CA VAL A 222 -34.50 8.21 23.20
C VAL A 222 -35.34 9.01 24.21
N GLN A 223 -36.61 8.64 24.41
CA GLN A 223 -37.54 9.36 25.31
C GLN A 223 -37.88 8.63 26.62
N ASN A 224 -37.22 7.52 26.95
CA ASN A 224 -37.37 6.85 28.25
C ASN A 224 -36.10 6.95 29.08
#